data_AF-A0A7H4MGX7-F1
#
_entry.id   AF-A0A7H4MGX7-F1
#
_cell.length_a   1.000
_cell.length_b   1.000
_cell.length_c   1.000
_cell.angle_alpha   90.00
_cell.angle_beta   90.00
_cell.angle_gamma   90.00
#
_symmetry.space_group_name_H-M   'P 1'
#
loop_
_entity.id
_entity.type
_entity.pdbx_description
1 polymer ?
#
loop_
_entity_poly.entity_id
_entity_poly.type
_entity_poly.pdbx_seq_one_letter_code
_entity_poly.pdbx_strand_id
1 'polypeptide(L)'
;MKYYQIDDALWRDETQLFRLSLLSWQSAQREKNHRRASGRLKDLPNISFHMELQLIHAGIPDVRTLREVGAQQAWQRLRENNASLSLNVLLALEGAIVGVHAAALPTLRRQELLEWAGAR
;
A
#
# COMPACT_ATOMS: atom_id res chain seq x y z
N MET A 1 16.46 12.09 6.54
CA MET A 1 16.77 13.32 5.78
C MET A 1 18.09 13.09 5.05
N LYS A 2 18.11 13.16 3.71
CA LYS A 2 19.35 13.04 2.92
C LYS A 2 19.65 14.43 2.36
N TYR A 3 20.56 15.15 2.99
CA TYR A 3 21.15 16.35 2.40
C TYR A 3 22.07 15.90 1.28
N TYR A 4 21.64 16.03 0.03
CA TYR A 4 22.56 15.92 -1.10
C TYR A 4 23.45 17.17 -1.07
N GLN A 5 24.75 16.96 -0.92
CA GLN A 5 25.75 17.99 -1.20
C GLN A 5 25.67 18.27 -2.70
N ILE A 6 25.03 19.38 -3.06
CA ILE A 6 24.91 19.81 -4.45
C ILE A 6 26.18 20.59 -4.76
N ASP A 7 27.04 20.02 -5.62
CA ASP A 7 28.25 20.68 -6.13
C ASP A 7 27.91 22.02 -6.82
N ASP A 8 28.74 23.04 -6.61
CA ASP A 8 28.59 24.42 -7.12
C ASP A 8 28.40 24.52 -8.64
N ALA A 9 28.77 23.48 -9.39
CA ALA A 9 28.55 23.39 -10.83
C ALA A 9 27.07 23.24 -11.22
N LEU A 10 26.23 22.63 -10.37
CA LEU A 10 24.80 22.43 -10.63
C LEU A 10 23.98 23.70 -10.39
N TRP A 11 24.51 24.65 -9.61
CA TRP A 11 23.86 25.94 -9.31
C TRP A 11 23.96 26.95 -10.46
N ARG A 12 24.87 26.72 -11.42
CA ARG A 12 25.09 27.62 -12.57
C ARG A 12 24.15 27.41 -13.74
N ASP A 13 23.36 26.34 -13.73
CA ASP A 13 22.34 26.08 -14.74
C ASP A 13 20.96 26.08 -14.08
N GLU A 14 20.49 27.29 -13.76
CA GLU A 14 19.17 27.58 -13.20
C GLU A 14 18.05 26.89 -14.01
N THR A 15 18.26 26.74 -15.32
CA THR A 15 17.32 26.08 -16.24
C THR A 15 17.22 24.57 -15.97
N GLN A 16 18.34 23.88 -15.74
CA GLN A 16 18.34 22.45 -15.38
C GLN A 16 17.74 22.21 -13.99
N LEU A 17 18.08 23.06 -13.01
CA LEU A 17 17.53 22.97 -11.66
C LEU A 17 16.01 23.20 -11.66
N PHE A 18 15.53 24.20 -12.39
CA PHE A 18 14.12 24.48 -12.58
C PHE A 18 13.39 23.34 -13.30
N ARG A 19 14.02 22.74 -14.32
CA ARG A 19 13.46 21.59 -15.03
C ARG A 19 13.32 20.36 -14.13
N LEU A 20 14.34 20.05 -13.32
CA LEU A 20 14.30 18.92 -12.38
C LEU A 20 13.29 19.14 -11.24
N SER A 21 13.19 20.35 -10.72
CA SER A 21 12.20 20.70 -9.70
C SER A 21 10.77 20.59 -10.26
N LEU A 22 10.53 21.08 -11.49
CA LEU A 22 9.26 20.97 -12.17
C LEU A 22 8.86 19.50 -12.42
N LEU A 23 9.79 18.67 -12.91
CA LEU A 23 9.54 17.24 -13.14
C LEU A 23 9.22 16.49 -11.83
N SER A 24 9.96 16.79 -10.76
CA SER A 24 9.72 16.22 -9.44
C SER A 24 8.34 16.62 -8.91
N TRP A 25 7.96 17.89 -9.06
CA TRP A 25 6.65 18.41 -8.66
C TRP A 25 5.51 17.77 -9.46
N GLN A 26 5.64 17.69 -10.78
CA GLN A 26 4.65 17.05 -11.65
C GLN A 26 4.46 15.58 -11.31
N SER A 27 5.55 14.86 -11.03
CA SER A 27 5.51 13.44 -10.66
C SER A 27 4.81 13.25 -9.32
N ALA A 28 5.16 14.05 -8.30
CA ALA A 28 4.51 14.01 -6.99
C ALA A 28 3.00 14.33 -7.08
N GLN A 29 2.63 15.32 -7.91
CA GLN A 29 1.24 15.70 -8.11
C GLN A 29 0.45 14.60 -8.84
N ARG A 30 1.04 14.00 -9.88
CA ARG A 30 0.44 12.86 -10.60
C ARG A 30 0.23 11.68 -9.65
N GLU A 31 1.22 11.35 -8.84
CA GLU A 31 1.12 10.25 -7.89
C GLU A 31 0.05 10.51 -6.82
N LYS A 32 -0.01 11.73 -6.29
CA LYS A 32 -1.07 12.15 -5.35
C LYS A 32 -2.47 12.07 -5.97
N ASN A 33 -2.61 12.50 -7.22
CA ASN A 33 -3.88 12.43 -7.95
C ASN A 33 -4.27 10.99 -8.28
N HIS A 34 -3.31 10.15 -8.67
CA HIS A 34 -3.53 8.75 -8.96
C HIS A 34 -4.00 7.98 -7.72
N ARG A 35 -3.40 8.23 -6.55
CA ARG A 35 -3.85 7.66 -5.26
C ARG A 35 -5.28 8.09 -4.89
N ARG A 36 -5.65 9.34 -5.19
CA ARG A 36 -7.03 9.82 -4.99
C ARG A 36 -8.01 9.11 -5.93
N ALA A 37 -7.63 8.90 -7.18
CA ALA A 37 -8.46 8.25 -8.18
C ALA A 37 -8.66 6.74 -7.92
N SER A 38 -7.67 6.05 -7.35
CA SER A 38 -7.78 4.63 -6.99
C SER A 38 -8.65 4.35 -5.77
N GLY A 39 -9.14 5.38 -5.08
CA GLY A 39 -9.88 5.24 -3.81
C GLY A 39 -8.95 5.04 -2.61
N ARG A 40 -9.46 5.37 -1.41
CA ARG A 40 -8.71 5.19 -0.16
C ARG A 40 -8.90 3.78 0.37
N LEU A 41 -7.87 3.23 1.00
CA LEU A 41 -7.91 1.89 1.58
C LEU A 41 -8.96 1.82 2.70
N LYS A 42 -9.06 2.86 3.53
CA LYS A 42 -10.04 2.92 4.62
C LYS A 42 -11.51 2.94 4.16
N ASP A 43 -11.76 3.14 2.87
CA ASP A 43 -13.12 3.13 2.31
C ASP A 43 -13.53 1.71 1.86
N LEU A 44 -12.61 0.74 1.88
CA LEU A 44 -12.88 -0.67 1.65
C LEU A 44 -13.50 -1.33 2.89
N PRO A 45 -14.31 -2.38 2.71
CA PRO A 45 -14.81 -3.15 3.84
C PRO A 45 -13.65 -3.77 4.62
N ASN A 46 -13.82 -3.88 5.94
CA ASN A 46 -12.84 -4.46 6.88
C ASN A 46 -11.52 -3.67 7.05
N ILE A 47 -11.33 -2.52 6.38
CA ILE A 47 -10.11 -1.72 6.50
C ILE A 47 -10.39 -0.47 7.34
N SER A 48 -9.84 -0.43 8.55
CA SER A 48 -9.87 0.77 9.40
C SER A 48 -8.79 1.77 8.98
N PHE A 49 -8.86 3.00 9.48
CA PHE A 49 -7.79 3.99 9.29
C PHE A 49 -6.43 3.50 9.80
N HIS A 50 -6.41 2.78 10.93
CA HIS A 50 -5.18 2.19 11.46
C HIS A 50 -4.59 1.14 10.51
N MET A 51 -5.45 0.29 9.93
CA MET A 51 -5.04 -0.69 8.93
C MET A 51 -4.51 -0.01 7.65
N GLU A 52 -5.16 1.07 7.19
CA GLU A 52 -4.67 1.88 6.06
C GLU A 52 -3.23 2.38 6.33
N LEU A 53 -2.95 2.91 7.52
CA LEU A 53 -1.60 3.33 7.87
C LEU A 53 -0.59 2.17 7.86
N GLN A 54 -0.95 1.01 8.43
CA GLN A 54 -0.09 -0.16 8.42
C GLN A 54 0.22 -0.65 7.00
N LEU A 55 -0.78 -0.65 6.11
CA LEU A 55 -0.62 -0.99 4.71
C LEU A 55 0.31 -0.01 3.98
N ILE A 56 0.13 1.30 4.21
CA ILE A 56 1.02 2.33 3.66
C ILE A 56 2.47 2.11 4.12
N HIS A 57 2.68 1.82 5.41
CA HIS A 57 4.01 1.50 5.95
C HIS A 57 4.59 0.21 5.38
N ALA A 58 3.74 -0.75 5.01
CA ALA A 58 4.11 -1.99 4.32
C ALA A 58 4.27 -1.82 2.78
N GLY A 59 4.28 -0.58 2.27
CA GLY A 59 4.47 -0.30 0.85
C GLY A 59 3.23 -0.57 -0.01
N ILE A 60 2.03 -0.52 0.57
CA ILE A 60 0.74 -0.70 -0.10
C ILE A 60 -0.07 0.59 0.11
N PRO A 61 0.15 1.64 -0.70
CA PRO A 61 -0.41 2.97 -0.43
C PRO A 61 -1.86 3.16 -0.90
N ASP A 62 -2.37 2.28 -1.76
CA ASP A 62 -3.69 2.43 -2.38
C ASP A 62 -4.36 1.09 -2.73
N VAL A 63 -5.66 1.16 -3.04
CA VAL A 63 -6.51 0.01 -3.37
C VAL A 63 -6.00 -0.75 -4.59
N ARG A 64 -5.47 -0.04 -5.58
CA ARG A 64 -4.94 -0.66 -6.79
C ARG A 64 -3.75 -1.54 -6.44
N THR A 65 -2.80 -0.99 -5.68
CA THR A 65 -1.63 -1.73 -5.19
C THR A 65 -2.07 -2.94 -4.36
N LEU A 66 -3.03 -2.78 -3.45
CA LEU A 66 -3.57 -3.88 -2.65
C LEU A 66 -4.11 -5.03 -3.52
N ARG A 67 -4.84 -4.69 -4.59
CA ARG A 67 -5.36 -5.70 -5.54
C ARG A 67 -4.25 -6.36 -6.35
N GLU A 68 -3.23 -5.61 -6.75
CA GLU A 68 -2.07 -6.12 -7.49
C GLU A 68 -1.21 -7.08 -6.64
N VAL A 69 -0.97 -6.76 -5.36
CA VAL A 69 -0.21 -7.66 -4.47
C VAL A 69 -1.04 -8.83 -3.94
N GLY A 70 -2.35 -8.65 -3.75
CA GLY A 70 -3.23 -9.65 -3.17
C GLY A 70 -3.15 -9.76 -1.65
N ALA A 71 -4.14 -10.43 -1.04
CA ALA A 71 -4.28 -10.52 0.42
C ALA A 71 -3.12 -11.24 1.11
N GLN A 72 -2.65 -12.34 0.51
CA GLN A 72 -1.55 -13.17 1.03
C GLN A 72 -0.23 -12.39 1.13
N GLN A 73 0.17 -11.73 0.05
CA GLN A 73 1.41 -10.96 0.03
C GLN A 73 1.29 -9.71 0.91
N ALA A 74 0.13 -9.05 0.91
CA ALA A 74 -0.13 -7.92 1.81
C ALA A 74 -0.02 -8.32 3.28
N TRP A 75 -0.62 -9.45 3.67
CA TRP A 75 -0.52 -9.99 5.02
C TRP A 75 0.91 -10.35 5.41
N GLN A 76 1.71 -10.91 4.48
CA GLN A 76 3.12 -11.20 4.72
C GLN A 76 3.93 -9.92 4.99
N ARG A 77 3.75 -8.87 4.18
CA ARG A 77 4.45 -7.59 4.39
C ARG A 77 4.04 -6.93 5.71
N LEU A 78 2.79 -7.07 6.12
CA LEU A 78 2.33 -6.59 7.43
C LEU A 78 2.98 -7.39 8.57
N ARG A 79 3.21 -8.70 8.41
CA ARG A 79 3.87 -9.55 9.40
C ARG A 79 5.34 -9.22 9.62
N GLU A 80 6.03 -8.71 8.60
CA GLU A 80 7.43 -8.24 8.75
C GLU A 80 7.54 -7.13 9.79
N ASN A 81 6.51 -6.27 9.89
CA ASN A 81 6.44 -5.20 10.88
C ASN A 81 5.72 -5.61 12.18
N ASN A 82 4.92 -6.68 12.15
CA ASN A 82 4.16 -7.18 13.30
C ASN A 82 4.01 -8.71 13.25
N ALA A 83 4.90 -9.43 13.95
CA ALA A 83 4.93 -10.89 13.92
C ALA A 83 3.65 -11.56 14.46
N SER A 84 2.89 -10.88 15.34
CA SER A 84 1.65 -11.40 15.96
C SER A 84 0.37 -11.02 15.20
N LEU A 85 0.47 -10.62 13.93
CA LEU A 85 -0.68 -10.27 13.10
C LEU A 85 -1.66 -11.44 12.97
N SER A 86 -2.93 -11.20 13.27
CA SER A 86 -3.94 -12.26 13.29
C SER A 86 -4.33 -12.73 11.89
N LEU A 87 -4.79 -13.98 11.80
CA LEU A 87 -5.38 -14.54 10.57
C LEU A 87 -6.67 -13.81 10.14
N ASN A 88 -7.37 -13.17 11.09
CA ASN A 88 -8.51 -12.32 10.77
C ASN A 88 -8.12 -11.14 9.88
N VAL A 89 -6.87 -10.66 9.96
CA VAL A 89 -6.36 -9.63 9.05
C VAL A 89 -6.24 -10.16 7.62
N LEU A 90 -5.77 -11.40 7.45
CA LEU A 90 -5.70 -12.02 6.12
C LEU A 90 -7.09 -12.10 5.47
N LEU A 91 -8.09 -12.54 6.23
CA LEU A 91 -9.48 -12.61 5.76
C LEU A 91 -10.08 -11.21 5.52
N ALA A 92 -9.74 -10.23 6.35
CA ALA A 92 -10.16 -8.84 6.16
C ALA A 92 -9.61 -8.25 4.86
N LEU A 93 -8.33 -8.51 4.55
CA LEU A 93 -7.69 -8.07 3.30
C LEU A 93 -8.32 -8.73 2.08
N GLU A 94 -8.62 -10.03 2.14
CA GLU A 94 -9.32 -10.71 1.04
C GLU A 94 -10.73 -10.13 0.85
N GLY A 95 -11.48 -9.92 1.93
CA GLY A 95 -12.78 -9.28 1.88
C GLY A 95 -12.70 -7.88 1.28
N ALA A 96 -11.69 -7.09 1.66
CA ALA A 96 -11.45 -5.76 1.11
C ALA A 96 -11.19 -5.78 -0.41
N ILE A 97 -10.42 -6.76 -0.89
CA ILE A 97 -10.11 -6.94 -2.32
C ILE A 97 -11.35 -7.33 -3.12
N VAL A 98 -12.12 -8.29 -2.62
CA VAL A 98 -13.36 -8.80 -3.23
C VAL A 98 -14.52 -7.81 -3.08
N GLY A 99 -14.42 -6.85 -2.17
CA GLY A 99 -15.45 -5.85 -1.90
C GLY A 99 -16.58 -6.34 -0.99
N VAL A 100 -16.31 -7.35 -0.14
CA VAL A 100 -17.28 -7.92 0.79
C VAL A 100 -16.76 -7.90 2.24
N HIS A 101 -17.69 -7.93 3.20
CA HIS A 101 -17.28 -8.14 4.59
C HIS A 101 -16.61 -9.51 4.75
N ALA A 102 -15.59 -9.63 5.62
CA ALA A 102 -14.82 -10.86 5.77
C ALA A 102 -15.69 -12.08 6.13
N ALA A 103 -16.79 -11.86 6.86
CA ALA A 103 -17.77 -12.89 7.21
C ALA A 103 -18.56 -13.44 6.01
N ALA A 104 -18.64 -12.68 4.91
CA ALA A 104 -19.33 -13.07 3.68
C ALA A 104 -18.42 -13.78 2.67
N LEU A 105 -17.14 -14.00 3.00
CA LEU A 105 -16.25 -14.81 2.15
C LEU A 105 -16.73 -16.26 2.09
N PRO A 106 -16.74 -16.90 0.90
CA PRO A 106 -17.08 -18.31 0.76
C PRO A 106 -16.22 -19.19 1.68
N THR A 107 -16.83 -20.20 2.30
CA THR A 107 -16.15 -21.10 3.25
C THR A 107 -14.91 -21.75 2.65
N LEU A 108 -14.98 -22.18 1.39
CA LEU A 108 -13.85 -22.76 0.67
C LEU A 108 -12.67 -21.79 0.61
N ARG A 109 -12.92 -20.54 0.19
CA ARG A 109 -11.87 -19.52 0.09
C ARG A 109 -11.26 -19.18 1.44
N ARG A 110 -12.06 -19.17 2.51
CA ARG A 110 -11.57 -18.97 3.88
C ARG A 110 -10.64 -20.11 4.29
N GLN A 111 -11.01 -21.36 4.01
CA GLN A 111 -10.19 -22.53 4.32
C GLN A 111 -8.84 -22.47 3.57
N GLU A 112 -8.84 -22.20 2.27
CA GLU A 112 -7.62 -22.04 1.47
C GLU A 112 -6.65 -21.02 2.08
N LEU A 113 -7.16 -19.86 2.50
CA LEU A 113 -6.35 -18.81 3.10
C LEU A 113 -5.79 -19.19 4.48
N LEU A 114 -6.59 -19.89 5.29
CA LEU A 114 -6.17 -20.35 6.61
C LEU A 114 -5.14 -21.47 6.52
N GLU A 115 -5.33 -22.43 5.61
CA GLU A 115 -4.37 -23.51 5.34
C GLU A 115 -3.04 -22.94 4.84
N TRP A 116 -3.10 -22.02 3.87
CA TRP A 116 -1.91 -21.33 3.37
C TRP A 116 -1.15 -20.59 4.47
N ALA A 117 -1.86 -19.94 5.39
CA ALA A 117 -1.25 -19.20 6.49
C ALA A 117 -0.69 -20.11 7.59
N GLY A 118 -1.29 -21.29 7.80
CA GLY A 118 -0.79 -22.31 8.74
C GLY A 118 0.43 -23.07 8.21
N ALA A 119 0.63 -23.11 6.89
CA ALA A 119 1.80 -23.71 6.26
C ALA A 119 3.08 -22.83 6.29
N ARG A 120 3.07 -21.71 7.03
CA ARG A 120 4.14 -20.71 7.11
C ARG A 120 4.53 -20.39 8.54
#